data_AF-A0A7X7AXU7-F1
#
_entry.id   AF-A0A7X7AXU7-F1
#
_cell.length_a   1.000
_cell.length_b   1.000
_cell.length_c   1.000
_cell.angle_alpha   90.00
_cell.angle_beta   90.00
_cell.angle_gamma   90.00
#
_symmetry.space_group_name_H-M   'P 1'
#
loop_
_entity.id
_entity.type
_entity.pdbx_description
1 polymer ?
#
loop_
_entity_poly.entity_id
_entity_poly.type
_entity_poly.pdbx_seq_one_letter_code
_entity_poly.pdbx_strand_id
1 'polypeptide(L)'
;MLPDPRQIAAAAILSGALLLPSHAAAQSARKPAAAPAKSAGRLLTHDTCTRVLEGDLIEGAKVGRIRLIGVIAPAKGEPGWRQSLDYTRQLVQGKQIKVEICAERPNDYLDRVRAVVYLPDATNLNTKVLRAGMARILDHRPCHVDVRAWQSYEAEARKARRGLWAEPAPGARVRIRPQR
;
A
#
# COMPACT_ATOMS: atom_id res chain seq x y z
N MET A 1 6.71 69.98 60.61
CA MET A 1 7.31 71.17 59.97
C MET A 1 7.35 70.93 58.47
N LEU A 2 6.48 71.58 57.70
CA LEU A 2 6.62 71.68 56.26
C LEU A 2 7.42 72.93 55.90
N PRO A 3 8.21 72.89 54.83
CA PRO A 3 8.35 74.01 53.92
C PRO A 3 7.77 73.72 52.52
N ASP A 4 7.40 74.84 51.88
CA ASP A 4 6.50 75.08 50.75
C ASP A 4 7.21 75.01 49.36
N PRO A 5 6.48 75.00 48.22
CA PRO A 5 6.94 74.68 46.86
C PRO A 5 7.23 75.91 45.98
N ARG A 6 7.51 75.66 44.68
CA ARG A 6 7.78 76.58 43.53
C ARG A 6 9.31 76.75 43.31
N GLN A 7 9.96 76.57 42.16
CA GLN A 7 9.72 76.88 40.74
C GLN A 7 10.76 76.11 39.87
N ILE A 8 10.44 75.50 38.72
CA ILE A 8 10.51 75.99 37.30
C ILE A 8 11.61 75.29 36.46
N ALA A 9 11.18 74.85 35.26
CA ALA A 9 11.86 74.73 33.95
C ALA A 9 13.00 73.71 33.68
N ALA A 10 12.67 72.82 32.73
CA ALA A 10 13.23 72.71 31.38
C ALA A 10 14.59 72.01 31.10
N ALA A 11 14.55 71.35 29.93
CA ALA A 11 15.63 71.06 28.99
C ALA A 11 16.49 69.79 29.20
N ALA A 12 16.10 68.75 28.46
CA ALA A 12 16.87 67.99 27.46
C ALA A 12 18.41 67.91 27.61
N ILE A 13 18.97 66.70 27.42
CA ILE A 13 19.85 66.29 26.30
C ILE A 13 20.63 64.99 26.63
N LEU A 14 20.52 64.04 25.68
CA LEU A 14 21.44 63.00 25.19
C LEU A 14 22.22 62.03 26.11
N SER A 15 22.28 60.81 25.56
CA SER A 15 23.41 59.87 25.51
C SER A 15 23.51 58.80 26.60
N GLY A 16 23.57 57.54 26.15
CA GLY A 16 24.13 56.46 26.98
C GLY A 16 23.61 55.06 26.67
N ALA A 17 24.01 54.52 25.52
CA ALA A 17 24.11 53.10 25.15
C ALA A 17 23.51 52.04 26.11
N LEU A 18 22.36 51.46 25.73
CA LEU A 18 21.91 50.16 26.24
C LEU A 18 22.62 49.06 25.43
N LEU A 19 23.51 48.29 26.08
CA LEU A 19 24.00 47.02 25.53
C LEU A 19 22.82 46.03 25.45
N LEU A 20 22.45 45.64 24.24
CA LEU A 20 21.47 44.58 23.99
C LEU A 20 22.11 43.20 24.22
N PRO A 21 21.35 42.21 24.72
CA PRO A 21 21.80 40.83 24.80
C PRO A 21 21.85 40.16 23.42
N SER A 22 22.92 39.40 23.19
CA SER A 22 23.13 38.53 22.02
C SER A 22 21.95 37.60 21.77
N HIS A 23 21.22 37.84 20.67
CA HIS A 23 20.35 36.83 20.08
C HIS A 23 21.07 36.21 18.88
N ALA A 24 21.70 35.06 19.12
CA ALA A 24 22.09 34.16 18.06
C ALA A 24 20.81 33.64 17.38
N ALA A 25 20.46 34.21 16.23
CA ALA A 25 19.41 33.68 15.37
C ALA A 25 19.93 32.40 14.69
N ALA A 26 19.65 31.24 15.30
CA ALA A 26 19.78 29.95 14.63
C ALA A 26 18.75 29.90 13.48
N GLN A 27 19.20 30.23 12.26
CA GLN A 27 18.40 30.02 11.06
C GLN A 27 18.34 28.53 10.77
N SER A 28 17.27 27.89 11.25
CA SER A 28 16.85 26.56 10.81
C SER A 28 16.59 26.61 9.31
N ALA A 29 17.54 26.11 8.53
CA ALA A 29 17.36 25.91 7.10
C ALA A 29 16.23 24.89 6.91
N ARG A 30 15.02 25.38 6.67
CA ARG A 30 13.90 24.54 6.25
C ARG A 30 14.25 23.95 4.89
N LYS A 31 14.56 22.66 4.87
CA LYS A 31 14.59 21.84 3.66
C LYS A 31 13.32 22.13 2.86
N PRO A 32 13.39 22.54 1.59
CA PRO A 32 12.18 22.80 0.83
C PRO A 32 11.35 21.52 0.81
N ALA A 33 10.07 21.64 1.16
CA ALA A 33 9.11 20.58 0.99
C ALA A 33 9.17 20.14 -0.47
N ALA A 34 9.43 18.86 -0.70
CA ALA A 34 9.43 18.29 -2.04
C ALA A 34 8.08 18.65 -2.70
N ALA A 35 8.15 19.27 -3.88
CA ALA A 35 6.98 19.47 -4.72
C ALA A 35 6.23 18.13 -4.87
N PRO A 36 4.89 18.14 -4.97
CA PRO A 36 4.14 16.90 -5.17
C PRO A 36 4.68 16.24 -6.45
N ALA A 37 5.23 15.03 -6.30
CA ALA A 37 5.62 14.22 -7.44
C ALA A 37 4.38 14.12 -8.34
N LYS A 38 4.49 14.56 -9.60
CA LYS A 38 3.47 14.33 -10.62
C LYS A 38 3.09 12.85 -10.56
N SER A 39 1.87 12.55 -10.12
CA SER A 39 1.38 11.18 -10.19
C SER A 39 1.34 10.81 -11.66
N ALA A 40 2.28 10.00 -12.13
CA ALA A 40 2.13 9.29 -13.40
C ALA A 40 0.74 8.66 -13.35
N GLY A 41 -0.15 9.08 -14.25
CA GLY A 41 -1.59 8.91 -14.10
C GLY A 41 -1.93 7.46 -13.78
N ARG A 42 -2.51 7.22 -12.60
CA ARG A 42 -3.03 5.90 -12.25
C ARG A 42 -4.13 5.60 -13.26
N LEU A 43 -3.95 4.54 -14.05
CA LEU A 43 -4.96 4.11 -15.01
C LEU A 43 -6.05 3.33 -14.27
N LEU A 44 -7.09 4.06 -13.86
CA LEU A 44 -8.19 3.55 -13.04
C LEU A 44 -9.42 3.29 -13.91
N THR A 45 -10.07 2.14 -13.71
CA THR A 45 -11.38 1.84 -14.32
C THR A 45 -12.28 1.05 -13.36
N HIS A 46 -13.57 1.01 -13.66
CA HIS A 46 -14.55 0.19 -12.96
C HIS A 46 -15.02 -0.96 -13.84
N ASP A 47 -15.11 -2.15 -13.26
CA ASP A 47 -15.52 -3.37 -13.96
C ASP A 47 -16.39 -4.25 -13.04
N THR A 48 -16.90 -5.36 -13.58
CA THR A 48 -17.53 -6.44 -12.82
C THR A 48 -16.69 -7.69 -12.98
N CYS A 49 -16.28 -8.32 -11.87
CA CYS A 49 -15.59 -9.60 -11.92
C CYS A 49 -16.58 -10.70 -12.30
N THR A 50 -16.48 -11.22 -13.52
CA THR A 50 -17.38 -12.27 -14.03
C THR A 50 -16.94 -13.65 -13.55
N ARG A 51 -15.62 -13.91 -13.50
CA ARG A 51 -15.06 -15.22 -13.12
C ARG A 51 -13.77 -15.08 -12.33
N VAL A 52 -13.49 -16.07 -11.50
CA VAL A 52 -12.17 -16.28 -10.87
C VAL A 52 -11.58 -17.57 -11.42
N LEU A 53 -10.41 -17.43 -12.05
CA LEU A 53 -9.69 -18.50 -12.75
C LEU A 53 -8.66 -19.17 -11.82
N GLU A 54 -7.93 -18.36 -11.06
CA GLU A 54 -6.96 -18.75 -10.02
C GLU A 54 -7.09 -17.77 -8.83
N GLY A 55 -6.44 -18.05 -7.69
CA GLY A 55 -6.50 -17.17 -6.51
C GLY A 55 -5.95 -15.75 -6.74
N ASP A 56 -5.22 -15.55 -7.82
CA ASP A 56 -4.62 -14.29 -8.23
C ASP A 56 -4.89 -13.95 -9.71
N LEU A 57 -5.82 -14.65 -10.35
CA LEU A 57 -6.26 -14.41 -11.73
C LEU A 57 -7.78 -14.36 -11.82
N ILE A 58 -8.31 -13.20 -12.17
CA ILE A 58 -9.74 -12.96 -12.35
C ILE A 58 -10.05 -12.56 -13.80
N GLU A 59 -11.33 -12.55 -14.15
CA GLU A 59 -11.85 -12.07 -15.44
C GLU A 59 -12.87 -10.97 -15.16
N GLY A 60 -12.61 -9.78 -15.70
CA GLY A 60 -13.52 -8.64 -15.70
C GLY A 60 -14.37 -8.60 -16.98
N ALA A 61 -15.58 -8.06 -16.89
CA ALA A 61 -16.50 -7.95 -18.03
C ALA A 61 -15.99 -7.00 -19.13
N LYS A 62 -15.20 -5.98 -18.77
CA LYS A 62 -14.68 -4.96 -19.70
C LYS A 62 -13.19 -5.13 -19.97
N VAL A 63 -12.42 -5.40 -18.92
CA VAL A 63 -10.95 -5.43 -18.95
C VAL A 63 -10.42 -6.81 -19.40
N GLY A 64 -11.24 -7.85 -19.34
CA GLY A 64 -10.82 -9.21 -19.63
C GLY A 64 -10.02 -9.82 -18.48
N ARG A 65 -8.97 -10.59 -18.78
CA ARG A 65 -8.17 -11.29 -17.75
C ARG A 65 -7.30 -10.32 -16.98
N ILE A 66 -7.40 -10.36 -15.64
CA ILE A 66 -6.67 -9.49 -14.71
C ILE A 66 -5.83 -10.35 -13.76
N ARG A 67 -4.51 -10.21 -13.84
CA ARG A 67 -3.54 -10.74 -12.88
C ARG A 67 -3.38 -9.76 -11.72
N LEU A 68 -3.61 -10.24 -10.50
CA LEU A 68 -3.34 -9.49 -9.28
C LEU A 68 -1.82 -9.32 -9.14
N ILE A 69 -1.31 -8.11 -9.37
CA ILE A 69 0.13 -7.86 -9.23
C ILE A 69 0.59 -7.93 -7.78
N GLY A 70 1.86 -8.28 -7.60
CA GLY A 70 2.51 -8.36 -6.29
C GLY A 70 2.28 -9.66 -5.54
N VAL A 71 1.45 -10.56 -6.07
CA VAL A 71 1.08 -11.83 -5.44
C VAL A 71 1.13 -12.99 -6.43
N ILE A 72 1.32 -14.20 -5.92
CA ILE A 72 1.14 -15.44 -6.67
C ILE A 72 0.35 -16.46 -5.85
N ALA A 73 -0.72 -17.00 -6.42
CA ALA A 73 -1.51 -18.07 -5.82
C ALA A 73 -1.03 -19.45 -6.34
N PRO A 74 -1.28 -20.55 -5.61
CA PRO A 74 -0.98 -21.88 -6.13
C PRO A 74 -1.79 -22.18 -7.39
N ALA A 75 -1.17 -22.86 -8.35
CA ALA A 75 -1.79 -23.27 -9.61
C ALA A 75 -2.55 -24.60 -9.46
N LYS A 76 -3.41 -24.93 -10.45
CA LYS A 76 -4.18 -26.19 -10.43
C LYS A 76 -3.23 -27.39 -10.29
N GLY A 77 -3.46 -28.21 -9.26
CA GLY A 77 -2.64 -29.37 -8.94
C GLY A 77 -1.63 -29.12 -7.82
N GLU A 78 -1.41 -27.87 -7.43
CA GLU A 78 -0.58 -27.51 -6.28
C GLU A 78 -1.37 -27.55 -4.97
N PRO A 79 -0.71 -27.86 -3.84
CA PRO A 79 -1.33 -27.76 -2.51
C PRO A 79 -1.91 -26.37 -2.25
N GLY A 80 -3.14 -26.31 -1.74
CA GLY A 80 -3.81 -25.06 -1.42
C GLY A 80 -4.51 -24.34 -2.58
N TRP A 81 -4.39 -24.85 -3.82
CA TRP A 81 -5.03 -24.23 -5.00
C TRP A 81 -6.52 -24.02 -4.82
N ARG A 82 -7.25 -25.05 -4.37
CA ARG A 82 -8.71 -24.98 -4.25
C ARG A 82 -9.14 -23.97 -3.19
N GLN A 83 -8.47 -23.98 -2.03
CA GLN A 83 -8.71 -23.04 -0.95
C GLN A 83 -8.48 -21.59 -1.40
N SER A 84 -7.37 -21.33 -2.10
CA SER A 84 -7.04 -20.00 -2.62
C SER A 84 -8.04 -19.50 -3.66
N LEU A 85 -8.43 -20.38 -4.59
CA LEU A 85 -9.43 -20.11 -5.61
C LEU A 85 -10.80 -19.78 -4.98
N ASP A 86 -11.28 -20.62 -4.06
CA ASP A 86 -12.60 -20.46 -3.46
C ASP A 86 -12.66 -19.25 -2.53
N TYR A 87 -11.59 -18.96 -1.78
CA TYR A 87 -11.49 -17.73 -0.99
C TYR A 87 -11.60 -16.48 -1.87
N THR A 88 -10.88 -16.45 -2.98
CA THR A 88 -10.93 -15.31 -3.90
C THR A 88 -12.30 -15.17 -4.54
N ARG A 89 -12.93 -16.29 -4.95
CA ARG A 89 -14.31 -16.31 -5.47
C ARG A 89 -15.31 -15.68 -4.51
N GLN A 90 -15.28 -16.09 -3.24
CA GLN A 90 -16.19 -15.57 -2.22
C GLN A 90 -16.05 -14.05 -2.07
N LEU A 91 -14.83 -13.52 -2.21
CA LEU A 91 -14.57 -12.09 -2.08
C LEU A 91 -15.01 -11.26 -3.28
N VAL A 92 -14.87 -11.76 -4.51
CA VAL A 92 -14.91 -10.89 -5.70
C VAL A 92 -15.88 -11.33 -6.80
N GLN A 93 -16.24 -12.62 -6.89
CA GLN A 93 -17.04 -13.10 -8.03
C GLN A 93 -18.43 -12.46 -8.06
N GLY A 94 -18.82 -11.94 -9.22
CA GLY A 94 -20.09 -11.24 -9.45
C GLY A 94 -20.16 -9.83 -8.87
N LYS A 95 -19.07 -9.32 -8.28
CA LYS A 95 -19.05 -7.98 -7.66
C LYS A 95 -18.47 -6.92 -8.59
N GLN A 96 -18.89 -5.68 -8.37
CA GLN A 96 -18.21 -4.52 -8.93
C GLN A 96 -16.82 -4.38 -8.31
N ILE A 97 -15.85 -4.02 -9.15
CA ILE A 97 -14.46 -3.83 -8.76
C ILE A 97 -13.92 -2.53 -9.33
N LYS A 98 -12.97 -1.93 -8.61
CA LYS A 98 -12.11 -0.88 -9.14
C LYS A 98 -10.76 -1.51 -9.50
N VAL A 99 -10.31 -1.26 -10.72
CA VAL A 99 -9.09 -1.83 -11.29
C VAL A 99 -8.08 -0.70 -11.47
N GLU A 100 -6.97 -0.78 -10.75
CA GLU A 100 -5.81 0.11 -10.88
C GLU A 100 -4.74 -0.56 -11.71
N ILE A 101 -4.72 -0.25 -13.00
CA ILE A 101 -3.85 -0.87 -13.99
C ILE A 101 -2.42 -0.35 -13.84
N CYS A 102 -1.47 -1.25 -14.00
CA CYS A 102 -0.07 -0.93 -14.02
C CYS A 102 0.31 -0.02 -15.21
N ALA A 103 0.59 1.27 -14.97
CA ALA A 103 0.90 2.21 -16.05
C ALA A 103 2.22 1.90 -16.79
N GLU A 104 3.25 1.40 -16.10
CA GLU A 104 4.56 1.12 -16.70
C GLU A 104 4.56 -0.11 -17.60
N ARG A 105 3.78 -1.13 -17.21
CA ARG A 105 3.63 -2.35 -17.99
C ARG A 105 2.23 -2.92 -17.76
N PRO A 106 1.23 -2.49 -18.56
CA PRO A 106 -0.17 -2.85 -18.36
C PRO A 106 -0.46 -4.35 -18.50
N ASN A 107 0.30 -5.07 -19.32
CA ASN A 107 0.05 -6.49 -19.62
C ASN A 107 1.28 -7.35 -19.28
N ASP A 108 1.03 -8.59 -18.84
CA ASP A 108 2.07 -9.62 -18.75
C ASP A 108 2.31 -10.33 -20.09
N TYR A 109 3.23 -11.29 -20.12
CA TYR A 109 3.62 -11.99 -21.36
C TYR A 109 2.51 -12.88 -21.95
N LEU A 110 1.42 -13.13 -21.20
CA LEU A 110 0.25 -13.89 -21.65
C LEU A 110 -0.93 -12.96 -21.94
N ASP A 111 -0.65 -11.67 -22.14
CA ASP A 111 -1.62 -10.62 -22.44
C ASP A 111 -2.73 -10.45 -21.39
N ARG A 112 -2.39 -10.70 -20.12
CA ARG A 112 -3.31 -10.46 -19.00
C ARG A 112 -3.02 -9.09 -18.41
N VAL A 113 -4.07 -8.33 -18.12
CA VAL A 113 -3.96 -7.01 -17.50
C VAL A 113 -3.41 -7.16 -16.09
N ARG A 114 -2.42 -6.34 -15.77
CA ARG A 114 -1.71 -6.31 -14.49
C ARG A 114 -2.29 -5.20 -13.63
N ALA A 115 -2.93 -5.53 -12.53
CA ALA A 115 -3.60 -4.52 -11.71
C ALA A 115 -3.62 -4.79 -10.20
N VAL A 116 -3.77 -3.71 -9.44
CA VAL A 116 -4.31 -3.75 -8.08
C VAL A 116 -5.82 -3.67 -8.17
N VAL A 117 -6.52 -4.60 -7.52
CA VAL A 117 -7.98 -4.68 -7.56
C VAL A 117 -8.54 -4.31 -6.19
N TYR A 118 -9.55 -3.45 -6.19
CA TYR A 118 -10.27 -3.04 -4.99
C TYR A 118 -11.73 -3.46 -5.06
N LEU A 119 -12.24 -3.98 -3.94
CA LEU A 119 -13.63 -4.33 -3.72
C LEU A 119 -14.49 -3.05 -3.47
N PRO A 120 -15.83 -3.14 -3.46
CA PRO A 120 -16.70 -1.98 -3.26
C PRO A 120 -16.46 -1.20 -1.96
N ASP A 121 -16.00 -1.88 -0.92
CA ASP A 121 -15.64 -1.31 0.39
C ASP A 121 -14.20 -0.73 0.43
N ALA A 122 -13.59 -0.54 -0.73
CA ALA A 122 -12.18 -0.15 -0.92
C ALA A 122 -11.15 -1.16 -0.38
N THR A 123 -11.55 -2.39 -0.02
CA THR A 123 -10.60 -3.45 0.35
C THR A 123 -9.71 -3.79 -0.84
N ASN A 124 -8.38 -3.71 -0.66
CA ASN A 124 -7.40 -4.15 -1.66
C ASN A 124 -7.33 -5.70 -1.68
N LEU A 125 -7.86 -6.29 -2.75
CA LEU A 125 -7.94 -7.74 -2.94
C LEU A 125 -6.56 -8.41 -2.95
N ASN A 126 -5.57 -7.80 -3.62
CA ASN A 126 -4.20 -8.33 -3.71
C ASN A 126 -3.60 -8.54 -2.32
N THR A 127 -3.70 -7.54 -1.44
CA THR A 127 -3.18 -7.66 -0.07
C THR A 127 -4.09 -8.49 0.84
N LYS A 128 -5.39 -8.58 0.54
CA LYS A 128 -6.34 -9.41 1.30
C LYS A 128 -6.03 -10.90 1.15
N VAL A 129 -5.66 -11.36 -0.04
CA VAL A 129 -5.26 -12.76 -0.27
C VAL A 129 -3.93 -13.12 0.42
N LEU A 130 -2.99 -12.17 0.51
CA LEU A 130 -1.76 -12.35 1.29
C LEU A 130 -2.04 -12.51 2.78
N ARG A 131 -2.83 -11.60 3.38
CA ARG A 131 -3.17 -11.65 4.81
C ARG A 131 -3.93 -12.92 5.21
N ALA A 132 -4.70 -13.48 4.28
CA ALA A 132 -5.40 -14.74 4.48
C ALA A 132 -4.49 -15.98 4.31
N GLY A 133 -3.26 -15.80 3.83
CA GLY A 133 -2.37 -16.90 3.48
C GLY A 133 -2.86 -17.69 2.28
N MET A 134 -3.54 -17.05 1.30
CA MET A 134 -4.01 -17.69 0.07
C MET A 134 -3.05 -17.48 -1.11
N ALA A 135 -2.08 -16.59 -0.97
CA ALA A 135 -1.05 -16.28 -1.96
C ALA A 135 0.28 -15.98 -1.28
N ARG A 136 1.36 -16.01 -2.06
CA ARG A 136 2.71 -15.60 -1.67
C ARG A 136 3.06 -14.27 -2.31
N ILE A 137 4.05 -13.56 -1.77
CA ILE A 137 4.60 -12.37 -2.43
C ILE A 137 5.29 -12.80 -3.74
N LEU A 138 5.02 -12.07 -4.82
CA LEU A 138 5.78 -12.17 -6.06
C LEU A 138 6.01 -10.77 -6.65
N ASP A 139 7.27 -10.41 -6.78
CA ASP A 139 7.68 -9.12 -7.33
C ASP A 139 7.53 -9.10 -8.86
N HIS A 140 6.54 -8.34 -9.34
CA HIS A 140 6.25 -8.17 -10.76
C HIS A 140 6.70 -6.77 -11.22
N ARG A 141 7.99 -6.49 -11.29
CA ARG A 141 8.47 -5.21 -11.86
C ARG A 141 8.51 -5.24 -13.40
N PRO A 142 8.34 -4.10 -14.09
CA PRO A 142 8.07 -2.76 -13.55
C PRO A 142 6.58 -2.52 -13.19
N CYS A 143 6.33 -1.78 -12.11
CA CYS A 143 5.01 -1.27 -11.72
C CYS A 143 5.06 -0.31 -10.52
N HIS A 144 3.96 0.43 -10.29
CA HIS A 144 3.76 1.32 -9.14
C HIS A 144 3.64 0.62 -7.78
N VAL A 145 3.61 -0.70 -7.73
CA VAL A 145 3.46 -1.48 -6.49
C VAL A 145 4.82 -1.73 -5.85
N ASP A 146 5.00 -1.27 -4.60
CA ASP A 146 6.14 -1.67 -3.76
C ASP A 146 5.78 -2.90 -2.93
N VAL A 147 6.19 -4.09 -3.40
CA VAL A 147 5.94 -5.35 -2.68
C VAL A 147 6.65 -5.44 -1.34
N ARG A 148 7.68 -4.62 -1.07
CA ARG A 148 8.32 -4.60 0.27
C ARG A 148 7.34 -4.12 1.34
N ALA A 149 6.47 -3.17 0.99
CA ALA A 149 5.41 -2.71 1.89
C ALA A 149 4.37 -3.80 2.21
N TRP A 150 4.34 -4.91 1.45
CA TRP A 150 3.38 -6.01 1.63
C TRP A 150 4.00 -7.26 2.27
N GLN A 151 5.32 -7.31 2.47
CA GLN A 151 6.02 -8.45 3.06
C GLN A 151 5.48 -8.81 4.45
N SER A 152 5.09 -7.82 5.24
CA SER A 152 4.51 -8.04 6.56
C SER A 152 3.19 -8.82 6.51
N TYR A 153 2.38 -8.68 5.46
CA TYR A 153 1.09 -9.37 5.34
C TYR A 153 1.25 -10.87 5.14
N GLU A 154 2.24 -11.28 4.35
CA GLU A 154 2.58 -12.70 4.20
C GLU A 154 3.22 -13.24 5.48
N ALA A 155 4.11 -12.46 6.12
CA ALA A 155 4.74 -12.85 7.38
C ALA A 155 3.72 -13.04 8.51
N GLU A 156 2.71 -12.17 8.61
CA GLU A 156 1.59 -12.31 9.54
C GLU A 156 0.79 -13.59 9.27
N ALA A 157 0.50 -13.90 8.01
CA ALA A 157 -0.21 -15.12 7.63
C ALA A 157 0.60 -16.38 7.99
N ARG A 158 1.94 -16.35 7.79
CA ARG A 158 2.86 -17.41 8.22
C ARG A 158 2.85 -17.60 9.72
N LYS A 159 3.06 -16.52 10.48
CA LYS A 159 3.06 -16.54 11.96
C LYS A 159 1.75 -17.06 12.53
N ALA A 160 0.63 -16.68 11.90
CA ALA A 160 -0.70 -17.11 12.29
C ALA A 160 -1.11 -18.47 11.70
N ARG A 161 -0.23 -19.16 10.96
CA ARG A 161 -0.48 -20.47 10.32
C ARG A 161 -1.78 -20.51 9.50
N ARG A 162 -2.02 -19.46 8.70
CA ARG A 162 -3.21 -19.33 7.86
C ARG A 162 -3.01 -19.96 6.49
N GLY A 163 -4.04 -20.60 5.94
CA GLY A 163 -4.09 -21.02 4.55
C GLY A 163 -2.93 -21.93 4.14
N LEU A 164 -2.10 -21.46 3.19
CA LEU A 164 -0.90 -22.15 2.70
C LEU A 164 0.14 -22.44 3.79
N TRP A 165 0.02 -21.81 4.96
CA TRP A 165 0.91 -21.96 6.10
C TRP A 165 0.28 -22.77 7.25
N ALA A 166 -0.93 -23.30 7.05
CA ALA A 166 -1.55 -24.21 8.01
C ALA A 166 -0.83 -25.56 7.99
N GLU A 167 -0.72 -26.20 9.16
CA GLU A 167 -0.25 -27.57 9.24
C GLU A 167 -1.22 -28.50 8.48
N PRO A 168 -0.72 -29.55 7.80
CA PRO A 168 -1.58 -30.61 7.31
C PRO A 168 -2.42 -31.15 8.47
N ALA A 169 -3.70 -31.41 8.23
CA ALA A 169 -4.52 -32.11 9.22
C ALA A 169 -3.82 -33.43 9.61
N PRO A 170 -3.83 -33.84 10.89
CA PRO A 170 -3.25 -35.12 11.30
C PRO A 170 -3.79 -36.25 10.41
N GLY A 171 -2.89 -36.97 9.73
CA GLY A 171 -3.25 -38.06 8.81
C GLY A 171 -3.44 -37.66 7.33
N ALA A 172 -3.30 -36.38 6.97
CA ALA A 172 -3.26 -35.97 5.56
C ALA A 172 -1.97 -36.50 4.90
N ARG A 173 -2.09 -37.57 4.10
CA ARG A 173 -0.97 -38.06 3.28
C ARG A 173 -0.60 -37.00 2.24
N VAL A 174 0.53 -36.32 2.46
CA VAL A 174 1.17 -35.50 1.43
C VAL A 174 1.65 -36.43 0.32
N ARG A 175 0.90 -36.52 -0.77
CA ARG A 175 1.39 -37.18 -1.98
C ARG A 175 2.42 -36.27 -2.64
N ILE A 176 3.68 -36.42 -2.26
CA ILE A 176 4.80 -35.83 -2.99
C ILE A 176 4.88 -36.58 -4.33
N ARG A 177 4.47 -35.94 -5.43
CA ARG A 177 4.86 -36.41 -6.75
C ARG A 177 6.34 -36.06 -6.93
N PRO A 178 7.25 -37.02 -7.15
CA PRO A 178 8.62 -36.70 -7.50
C PRO A 178 8.59 -35.92 -8.82
N GLN A 179 9.26 -34.78 -8.87
CA GLN A 179 9.48 -34.08 -10.12
C GLN A 179 10.47 -34.94 -10.92
N ARG A 180 10.04 -35.39 -12.10
CA ARG A 180 10.89 -36.04 -13.11
C ARG A 180 11.42 -34.99 -14.05
#